data_AF-A0A8T6TSB2-F1
#
_entry.id   AF-A0A8T6TSB2-F1
#
_cell.length_a   1.000
_cell.length_b   1.000
_cell.length_c   1.000
_cell.angle_alpha   90.00
_cell.angle_beta   90.00
_cell.angle_gamma   90.00
#
_symmetry.space_group_name_H-M   'P 1'
#
loop_
_entity.id
_entity.type
_entity.pdbx_description
1 polymer ?
#
loop_
_entity_poly.entity_id
_entity_poly.type
_entity_poly.pdbx_seq_one_letter_code
_entity_poly.pdbx_strand_id
1 'polypeptide(L)'
;MGAKPGMPINPAYEEALKAVVVTDPVLGEISVYDLVFKRLEQMADPSMVFDPFQGPIYDRKGNLRVPEGMRMTVAELTQMEWAVEGVVGPWPGEP
;
A
#
# COMPACT_ATOMS: atom_id res chain seq x y z
N MET A 1 -1.91 5.91 20.56
CA MET A 1 -1.61 7.08 19.71
C MET A 1 -2.03 6.76 18.29
N GLY A 2 -2.86 7.59 17.68
CA GLY A 2 -3.43 7.38 16.35
C GLY A 2 -4.21 8.61 15.91
N ALA A 3 -4.68 8.64 14.66
CA ALA A 3 -5.59 9.70 14.21
C ALA A 3 -7.02 9.43 14.73
N LYS A 4 -7.83 10.49 14.84
CA LYS A 4 -9.26 10.37 15.17
C LYS A 4 -10.05 9.92 13.93
N PRO A 5 -11.28 9.37 14.08
CA PRO A 5 -12.15 9.15 12.93
C PRO A 5 -12.30 10.41 12.09
N GLY A 6 -12.15 10.28 10.76
CA GLY A 6 -12.19 11.41 9.82
C GLY A 6 -10.92 12.26 9.76
N MET A 7 -9.90 11.96 10.56
CA MET A 7 -8.59 12.64 10.53
C MET A 7 -7.60 11.80 9.72
N PRO A 8 -7.13 12.27 8.55
CA PRO A 8 -6.24 11.49 7.69
C PRO A 8 -4.84 11.30 8.29
N ILE A 9 -4.30 12.35 8.93
CA ILE A 9 -3.00 12.35 9.60
C ILE A 9 -3.17 12.99 10.97
N ASN A 10 -2.56 12.44 12.01
CA ASN A 10 -2.55 13.06 13.33
C ASN A 10 -1.64 14.30 13.31
N PRO A 11 -2.12 15.50 13.71
CA PRO A 11 -1.35 16.74 13.71
C PRO A 11 0.02 16.65 14.39
N ALA A 12 0.19 15.77 15.38
CA ALA A 12 1.47 15.54 16.05
C ALA A 12 2.59 15.03 15.12
N TYR A 13 2.25 14.50 13.94
CA TYR A 13 3.22 13.97 12.97
C TYR A 13 3.31 14.77 11.68
N GLU A 14 2.44 15.76 11.45
CA GLU A 14 2.39 16.47 10.16
C GLU A 14 3.74 17.09 9.78
N GLU A 15 4.34 17.85 10.70
CA GLU A 15 5.62 18.53 10.43
C GLU A 15 6.75 17.52 10.20
N ALA A 16 6.76 16.41 10.93
CA ALA A 16 7.74 15.34 10.71
C ALA A 16 7.57 14.71 9.32
N LEU A 17 6.33 14.50 8.86
CA LEU A 17 6.06 13.91 7.55
C LEU A 17 6.33 14.89 6.39
N LYS A 18 6.11 16.20 6.60
CA LYS A 18 6.46 17.25 5.63
C LYS A 18 7.98 17.39 5.47
N ALA A 19 8.73 17.19 6.56
CA ALA A 19 10.19 17.31 6.56
C ALA A 19 10.92 16.15 5.87
N VAL A 20 10.27 14.99 5.71
CA VAL A 20 10.85 13.83 5.03
C VAL A 20 10.45 13.84 3.57
N VAL A 21 11.43 13.88 2.68
CA VAL A 21 11.26 13.79 1.22
C VAL A 21 11.74 12.42 0.75
N VAL A 22 10.97 11.81 -0.16
CA VAL A 22 11.31 10.55 -0.81
C VAL A 22 11.30 10.73 -2.32
N THR A 23 12.04 9.87 -3.02
CA THR A 23 11.99 9.78 -4.48
C THR A 23 11.03 8.66 -4.87
N ASP A 24 9.83 9.02 -5.29
CA ASP A 24 8.86 8.07 -5.84
C ASP A 24 9.15 7.82 -7.33
N PRO A 25 9.09 6.57 -7.81
CA PRO A 25 9.42 6.23 -9.20
C PRO A 25 8.50 6.88 -10.24
N VAL A 26 7.30 7.32 -9.86
CA VAL A 26 6.32 7.94 -10.76
C VAL A 26 6.16 9.43 -10.48
N LEU A 27 6.18 9.83 -9.21
CA LEU A 27 5.89 11.21 -8.78
C LEU A 27 7.15 12.08 -8.62
N GLY A 28 8.34 11.49 -8.64
CA GLY A 28 9.59 12.20 -8.40
C GLY A 28 9.81 12.51 -6.91
N GLU A 29 10.52 13.60 -6.61
CA GLU A 29 10.72 14.05 -5.23
C GLU A 29 9.41 14.59 -4.65
N ILE A 30 8.99 14.01 -3.52
CA ILE A 30 7.73 14.33 -2.85
C ILE A 30 7.88 14.18 -1.34
N SER A 31 7.24 15.05 -0.55
CA SER A 31 7.21 14.87 0.91
C SER A 31 6.37 13.65 1.28
N VAL A 32 6.68 12.97 2.40
CA VAL A 32 5.85 11.84 2.86
C VAL A 32 4.42 12.30 3.14
N TYR A 33 4.24 13.51 3.65
CA TYR A 33 2.93 14.12 3.84
C TYR A 33 2.14 14.19 2.52
N ASP A 34 2.74 14.77 1.48
CA ASP A 34 2.08 14.91 0.17
C ASP A 34 1.85 13.55 -0.49
N LEU A 35 2.79 12.60 -0.34
CA LEU A 35 2.65 11.25 -0.87
C LEU A 35 1.43 10.54 -0.29
N VAL A 36 1.16 10.67 1.02
CA VAL A 36 -0.03 10.08 1.65
C VAL A 36 -1.31 10.60 1.01
N PHE A 37 -1.45 11.93 0.86
CA PHE A 37 -2.63 12.51 0.24
C PHE A 37 -2.73 12.18 -1.24
N LYS A 38 -1.60 12.11 -1.95
CA LYS A 38 -1.59 11.72 -3.36
C LYS A 38 -2.05 10.28 -3.57
N ARG A 39 -1.59 9.34 -2.73
CA ARG A 39 -2.04 7.94 -2.79
C ARG A 39 -3.51 7.83 -2.39
N LEU A 40 -3.97 8.60 -1.40
CA LEU A 40 -5.39 8.64 -1.03
C LEU A 40 -6.27 9.11 -2.19
N GLU A 41 -5.88 10.19 -2.88
CA GLU A 41 -6.56 10.67 -4.09
C GLU A 41 -6.59 9.59 -5.18
N GLN A 42 -5.45 8.98 -5.48
CA GLN A 42 -5.32 7.97 -6.52
C GLN A 42 -6.12 6.69 -6.23
N MET A 43 -6.22 6.28 -4.97
CA MET A 43 -7.06 5.14 -4.55
C MET A 43 -8.56 5.47 -4.58
N ALA A 44 -8.93 6.73 -4.38
CA ALA A 44 -10.32 7.18 -4.44
C ALA A 44 -10.81 7.43 -5.87
N ASP A 45 -9.89 7.52 -6.84
CA ASP A 45 -10.24 7.75 -8.23
C ASP A 45 -11.06 6.57 -8.79
N PRO A 46 -12.26 6.81 -9.37
CA PRO A 46 -13.12 5.74 -9.89
C PRO A 46 -12.52 4.99 -11.08
N SER A 47 -11.50 5.54 -11.74
CA SER A 47 -10.72 4.84 -12.77
C SER A 47 -9.66 3.90 -12.19
N MET A 48 -9.49 3.88 -10.86
CA MET A 48 -8.56 3.00 -10.14
C MET A 48 -7.13 3.11 -10.69
N VAL A 49 -6.61 4.33 -10.75
CA VAL A 49 -5.27 4.64 -11.26
C VAL A 49 -4.14 4.08 -10.39
N PHE A 50 -4.46 3.73 -9.13
CA PHE A 50 -3.55 3.07 -8.21
C PHE A 50 -4.30 2.03 -7.39
N ASP A 51 -3.75 0.82 -7.33
CA ASP A 51 -4.22 -0.28 -6.49
C ASP A 51 -3.01 -0.94 -5.82
N PRO A 52 -2.95 -1.03 -4.48
CA PRO A 52 -1.81 -1.64 -3.79
C PRO A 52 -1.65 -3.14 -4.08
N PHE A 53 -2.67 -3.80 -4.66
CA PHE A 53 -2.65 -5.20 -5.05
C PHE A 53 -2.52 -5.38 -6.57
N GLN A 54 -1.91 -4.43 -7.27
CA GLN A 54 -1.48 -4.56 -8.66
C GLN A 54 -0.12 -5.26 -8.77
N GLY A 55 -0.02 -6.22 -9.68
CA GLY A 55 1.20 -6.99 -9.92
C GLY A 55 2.31 -6.21 -10.65
N PRO A 56 3.55 -6.71 -10.60
CA PRO A 56 3.93 -8.02 -10.08
C PRO A 56 4.01 -8.08 -8.55
N ILE A 57 3.37 -9.07 -7.93
CA ILE A 57 3.48 -9.32 -6.48
C ILE A 57 3.90 -10.77 -6.24
N TYR A 58 4.91 -10.93 -5.40
CA TYR A 58 5.44 -12.22 -4.96
C TYR A 58 5.11 -12.41 -3.47
N ASP A 59 4.88 -13.67 -3.08
CA ASP A 59 4.83 -14.01 -1.66
C ASP A 59 6.24 -14.04 -1.03
N ARG A 60 6.29 -14.17 0.30
CA ARG A 60 7.54 -14.22 1.09
C ARG A 60 8.39 -15.47 0.81
N LYS A 61 7.89 -16.44 0.04
CA LYS A 61 8.61 -17.62 -0.43
C LYS A 61 9.11 -17.45 -1.87
N GLY A 62 8.85 -16.30 -2.50
CA GLY A 62 9.26 -15.98 -3.86
C GLY A 62 8.32 -16.49 -4.95
N ASN A 63 7.14 -17.01 -4.61
CA ASN A 63 6.17 -17.43 -5.63
C ASN A 63 5.41 -16.22 -6.16
N LEU A 64 5.27 -16.12 -7.48
CA LEU A 64 4.44 -15.09 -8.12
C LEU A 64 2.96 -15.31 -7.76
N ARG A 65 2.30 -14.28 -7.21
CA ARG A 65 0.90 -14.31 -6.79
C ARG A 65 0.00 -13.44 -7.67
N VAL A 66 0.48 -12.27 -8.06
CA VAL A 66 -0.23 -11.37 -8.97
C VAL A 66 0.68 -11.06 -10.14
N PRO A 67 0.37 -11.49 -11.37
CA PRO A 67 1.16 -11.19 -12.55
C PRO A 67 1.23 -9.68 -12.85
N GLU A 68 2.27 -9.25 -13.54
CA GLU A 68 2.41 -7.85 -13.99
C GLU A 68 1.20 -7.37 -14.78
N GLY A 69 0.73 -6.16 -14.48
CA GLY A 69 -0.44 -5.54 -15.12
C GLY A 69 -1.79 -6.10 -14.66
N MET A 70 -1.82 -7.20 -13.90
CA MET A 70 -3.03 -7.72 -13.26
C MET A 70 -3.25 -7.06 -11.90
N ARG A 71 -4.50 -7.09 -11.44
CA ARG A 71 -4.90 -6.69 -10.08
C ARG A 71 -5.78 -7.77 -9.48
N MET A 72 -5.71 -7.93 -8.17
CA MET A 72 -6.60 -8.85 -7.47
C MET A 72 -8.04 -8.35 -7.49
N THR A 73 -8.97 -9.27 -7.62
CA THR A 73 -10.40 -9.06 -7.41
C THR A 73 -10.73 -9.03 -5.92
N VAL A 74 -11.90 -8.49 -5.58
CA VAL A 74 -12.39 -8.51 -4.20
C VAL A 74 -12.50 -9.93 -3.64
N ALA A 75 -12.88 -10.91 -4.47
CA ALA A 75 -12.98 -12.31 -4.05
C ALA A 75 -11.60 -12.91 -3.72
N GLU A 76 -10.59 -12.61 -4.53
CA GLU A 76 -9.21 -13.06 -4.26
C GLU A 76 -8.64 -12.39 -2.99
N LEU A 77 -8.95 -11.11 -2.77
CA LEU A 77 -8.51 -10.39 -1.57
C LEU A 77 -9.12 -10.96 -0.28
N THR A 78 -10.40 -11.33 -0.30
CA THR A 78 -11.08 -11.91 0.87
C THR A 78 -10.70 -13.37 1.15
N GLN A 79 -9.98 -14.00 0.23
CA GLN A 79 -9.48 -15.37 0.33
C GLN A 79 -7.94 -15.45 0.35
N MET A 80 -7.26 -14.31 0.54
CA MET A 80 -5.80 -14.24 0.49
C MET A 80 -5.17 -14.94 1.71
N GLU A 81 -4.45 -16.04 1.49
CA GLU A 81 -3.79 -16.85 2.55
C GLU A 81 -2.26 -16.84 2.48
N TRP A 82 -1.67 -15.93 1.71
CA TRP A 82 -0.23 -15.73 1.57
C TRP A 82 0.18 -14.33 2.05
N ALA A 83 1.47 -14.14 2.34
CA ALA A 83 2.00 -12.83 2.72
C ALA A 83 3.21 -12.45 1.87
N VAL A 84 3.38 -11.15 1.65
CA VAL A 84 4.56 -10.58 0.97
C VAL A 84 5.81 -10.64 1.86
N GLU A 85 6.97 -10.41 1.24
CA GLU A 85 8.24 -10.22 1.94
C GLU A 85 8.13 -9.22 3.10
N GLY A 86 8.84 -9.49 4.20
CA GLY A 86 8.81 -8.67 5.42
C GLY A 86 7.73 -9.06 6.43
N VAL A 87 6.72 -9.85 6.06
CA VAL A 87 5.73 -10.38 7.01
C VAL A 87 6.28 -11.61 7.72
N VAL A 88 6.35 -11.53 9.06
CA VAL A 88 6.94 -12.55 9.93
C VAL A 88 5.90 -13.24 10.80
N GLY A 89 6.21 -14.46 11.23
CA GLY A 89 5.33 -15.27 12.07
C GLY A 89 4.56 -16.32 11.27
N PRO A 90 4.31 -17.50 11.86
CA PRO A 90 3.51 -18.55 11.24
C PRO A 90 2.01 -18.31 11.41
N TRP A 91 1.21 -18.81 10.47
CA TRP A 91 -0.23 -18.99 10.62
C TRP A 91 -0.66 -20.33 10.02
N PRO A 92 -1.79 -20.92 10.44
CA PRO A 92 -2.31 -22.12 9.83
C PRO A 92 -2.67 -21.89 8.36
N GLY A 93 -2.32 -22.83 7.49
CA GLY A 93 -2.76 -22.81 6.09
C GLY A 93 -1.92 -21.93 5.16
N GLU A 94 -0.72 -21.51 5.56
CA GLU A 94 0.18 -20.85 4.60
C GLU A 94 0.52 -21.80 3.42
N PRO A 95 0.25 -21.39 2.16
CA PRO A 95 0.45 -22.21 0.98
C PRO A 95 1.91 -22.52 0.67
#